data_AF-A0A7C3JPW0-F1
#
_entry.id   AF-A0A7C3JPW0-F1
#
_cell.length_a   1.000
_cell.length_b   1.000
_cell.length_c   1.000
_cell.angle_alpha   90.00
_cell.angle_beta   90.00
_cell.angle_gamma   90.00
#
_symmetry.space_group_name_H-M   'P 1'
#
loop_
_entity.id
_entity.type
_entity.pdbx_description
1 polymer ?
#
loop_
_entity_poly.entity_id
_entity_poly.type
_entity_poly.pdbx_seq_one_letter_code
_entity_poly.pdbx_strand_id
1 'polypeptide(L)'
;MDLAGGGLQSANIRLARLLKKRRIAYALLLAFPLGLHRAYLEDRRGAALFCIGTLLAAVNFAAGATILGWLLAAFLAGWAVTDLWWIEGAVARINKRLRVEVYMHQTRGAPAGYRGRFADEVPEAGPGEPSREARAASFAEQERRLREEAAKRGEGGQ
;
A
#
# COMPACT_ATOMS: atom_id res chain seq x y z
N MET A 1 20.80 -25.48 4.75
CA MET A 1 19.68 -24.85 4.01
C MET A 1 18.53 -24.70 4.99
N ASP A 2 17.98 -23.49 5.14
CA ASP A 2 16.98 -23.20 6.17
C ASP A 2 15.59 -23.57 5.65
N LEU A 3 15.18 -24.81 5.95
CA LEU A 3 14.00 -25.49 5.41
C LEU A 3 12.85 -25.48 6.43
N ALA A 4 12.42 -24.32 6.93
CA ALA A 4 11.15 -24.16 7.68
C ALA A 4 10.91 -22.70 8.08
N GLY A 5 10.20 -21.90 7.28
CA GLY A 5 9.61 -20.62 7.73
C GLY A 5 10.54 -19.47 8.15
N GLY A 6 11.83 -19.72 8.41
CA GLY A 6 12.81 -18.73 8.88
C GLY A 6 13.10 -17.63 7.85
N GLY A 7 13.05 -17.96 6.55
CA GLY A 7 13.16 -16.98 5.47
C GLY A 7 12.00 -15.98 5.46
N LEU A 8 10.77 -16.45 5.65
CA LEU A 8 9.57 -15.60 5.67
C LEU A 8 9.46 -14.77 6.95
N GLN A 9 9.82 -15.34 8.10
CA GLN A 9 9.85 -14.59 9.36
C GLN A 9 10.93 -13.50 9.36
N SER A 10 12.15 -13.83 8.93
CA SER A 10 13.23 -12.84 8.84
C SER A 10 12.92 -11.73 7.82
N ALA A 11 12.27 -12.07 6.70
CA ALA A 11 11.76 -11.11 5.74
C ALA A 11 10.68 -10.19 6.33
N ASN A 12 9.71 -10.73 7.07
CA ASN A 12 8.67 -9.93 7.71
C ASN A 12 9.25 -9.00 8.78
N ILE A 13 10.24 -9.45 9.56
CA ILE A 13 10.96 -8.60 10.53
C ILE A 13 11.70 -7.48 9.79
N ARG A 14 12.39 -7.79 8.69
CA ARG A 14 13.09 -6.79 7.87
C ARG A 14 12.11 -5.78 7.27
N LEU A 15 10.99 -6.24 6.72
CA LEU A 15 9.93 -5.39 6.18
C LEU A 15 9.35 -4.48 7.26
N ALA A 16 9.01 -5.00 8.44
CA ALA A 16 8.46 -4.23 9.55
C ALA A 16 9.38 -3.08 9.99
N ARG A 17 10.70 -3.28 9.93
CA ARG A 17 11.70 -2.23 10.22
C ARG A 17 11.77 -1.13 9.15
N LEU A 18 11.48 -1.46 7.89
CA LEU A 18 11.54 -0.51 6.78
C LEU A 18 10.26 0.32 6.60
N LEU A 19 9.12 -0.17 7.10
CA LEU A 19 7.84 0.54 6.97
C LEU A 19 7.90 1.91 7.64
N LYS A 20 7.51 2.93 6.88
CA LYS A 20 7.36 4.30 7.36
C LYS A 20 6.15 4.38 8.30
N LYS A 21 6.32 5.11 9.41
CA LYS A 21 5.29 5.28 10.44
C LYS A 21 4.63 6.65 10.30
N ARG A 22 3.29 6.67 10.27
CA ARG A 22 2.49 7.91 10.19
C ARG A 22 2.81 8.88 11.35
N ARG A 23 2.91 8.34 12.58
CA ARG A 23 3.22 9.13 13.78
C ARG A 23 4.54 9.91 13.64
N ILE A 24 5.56 9.30 13.03
CA ILE A 24 6.85 9.96 12.81
C ILE A 24 6.71 11.08 11.78
N ALA A 25 5.99 10.83 10.68
CA ALA A 25 5.75 11.86 9.67
C ALA A 25 5.01 13.08 10.25
N TYR A 26 3.99 12.87 11.08
CA TYR A 26 3.29 13.97 11.77
C TYR A 26 4.16 14.67 12.82
N ALA A 27 4.98 13.93 13.57
CA ALA A 27 5.93 14.54 14.50
C ALA A 27 6.93 15.44 13.76
N LEU A 28 7.43 15.01 12.59
CA LEU A 28 8.32 15.81 11.76
C LEU A 28 7.62 17.01 11.11
N LEU A 29 6.31 16.93 10.88
CA LEU A 29 5.51 18.05 10.37
C LEU A 29 5.45 19.21 11.37
N LEU A 30 5.57 18.96 12.68
CA LEU A 30 5.70 20.06 13.66
C LEU A 30 6.98 20.88 13.42
N ALA A 31 7.99 20.27 12.82
CA ALA A 31 9.20 20.92 12.35
C ALA A 31 9.17 21.19 10.82
N PHE A 32 7.99 21.48 10.26
CA PHE A 32 7.81 21.77 8.83
C PHE A 32 8.77 22.84 8.25
N PRO A 33 9.23 23.87 9.00
CA PRO A 33 10.14 24.87 8.41
C PRO A 33 11.45 24.24 7.92
N LEU A 34 11.84 23.11 8.51
CA LEU A 34 13.02 22.34 8.14
C LEU A 34 12.76 21.33 7.00
N GLY A 35 11.51 21.17 6.54
CA GLY A 35 11.16 20.25 5.46
C GLY A 35 11.37 18.75 5.78
N LEU A 36 11.60 18.41 7.05
CA LEU A 36 11.99 17.05 7.47
C LEU A 36 10.90 16.00 7.19
N HIS A 37 9.63 16.38 7.27
CA HIS A 37 8.50 15.48 6.98
C HIS A 37 8.51 15.01 5.53
N ARG A 38 8.87 15.88 4.58
CA ARG A 38 8.98 15.53 3.17
C ARG A 38 10.26 14.73 2.87
N ALA A 39 11.37 15.08 3.51
CA ALA A 39 12.61 14.30 3.40
C ALA A 39 12.41 12.85 3.88
N TYR A 40 11.68 12.66 5.00
CA TYR A 40 11.33 11.34 5.52
C TYR A 40 10.47 10.51 4.55
N LEU A 41 9.61 11.18 3.79
CA LEU A 41 8.74 10.61 2.76
C LEU A 41 9.41 10.56 1.38
N GLU A 42 10.74 10.69 1.31
CA GLU A 42 11.56 10.58 0.10
C GLU A 42 11.29 11.67 -0.96
N ASP A 43 10.56 12.73 -0.61
CA ASP A 43 10.36 13.91 -1.44
C ASP A 43 11.43 14.98 -1.14
N ARG A 44 12.61 14.82 -1.75
CA ARG A 44 13.74 15.75 -1.61
C ARG A 44 13.42 17.15 -2.15
N ARG A 45 12.62 17.23 -3.21
CA ARG A 45 12.28 18.52 -3.85
C ARG A 45 11.38 19.33 -2.93
N GLY A 46 10.33 18.71 -2.40
CA GLY A 46 9.45 19.37 -1.44
C GLY A 46 10.18 19.76 -0.16
N ALA A 47 11.09 18.92 0.36
CA ALA A 47 11.91 19.28 1.51
C ALA A 47 12.77 20.54 1.25
N ALA A 48 13.42 20.62 0.09
CA ALA A 48 14.21 21.78 -0.30
C ALA A 48 13.34 23.05 -0.44
N LEU A 49 12.12 22.95 -0.96
CA LEU A 49 11.20 24.09 -1.09
C LEU A 49 10.80 24.66 0.28
N PHE A 50 10.56 23.82 1.28
CA PHE A 50 10.31 24.29 2.65
C PHE A 50 11.53 24.98 3.26
N CYS A 51 12.74 24.41 3.08
CA CYS A 51 13.97 25.03 3.58
C CYS A 51 14.23 26.39 2.92
N ILE A 52 14.12 26.46 1.59
CA ILE A 52 14.33 27.71 0.83
C ILE A 52 13.25 28.74 1.20
N GLY A 53 11.99 28.33 1.27
CA GLY A 53 10.89 29.21 1.67
C GLY A 53 11.09 29.78 3.07
N THR A 54 11.48 28.94 4.03
CA THR A 54 11.78 29.39 5.40
C THR A 54 12.97 30.35 5.44
N LEU A 55 14.03 30.05 4.68
CA LEU A 55 15.19 30.94 4.56
C LEU A 55 14.80 32.29 3.96
N LEU A 56 14.00 32.29 2.89
CA LEU A 56 13.50 33.52 2.27
C LEU A 56 12.64 34.33 3.23
N ALA A 57 11.80 33.68 4.03
CA ALA A 57 11.00 34.36 5.05
C ALA A 57 11.91 35.04 6.08
N ALA A 58 12.92 34.33 6.59
CA ALA A 58 13.89 34.85 7.54
C ALA A 58 14.70 36.04 6.96
N VAL A 59 15.15 35.94 5.71
CA VAL A 59 15.85 37.04 5.02
C VAL A 59 14.94 38.27 4.87
N ASN A 60 13.66 38.09 4.54
CA ASN A 60 12.71 39.19 4.45
C ASN A 60 12.46 39.88 5.80
N PHE A 61 12.36 39.11 6.90
CA PHE A 61 12.29 39.68 8.24
C PHE A 61 13.55 40.46 8.60
N ALA A 62 14.74 39.92 8.30
CA ALA A 62 16.01 40.59 8.55
C ALA A 62 16.19 41.88 7.71
N ALA A 63 15.65 41.91 6.49
CA ALA A 63 15.66 43.08 5.61
C ALA A 63 14.59 44.13 5.96
N GLY A 64 13.77 43.91 6.99
CA GLY A 64 12.68 44.81 7.38
C GLY A 64 11.41 44.71 6.53
N ALA A 65 11.37 43.82 5.54
CA ALA A 65 10.22 43.55 4.69
C ALA A 65 9.23 42.59 5.38
N THR A 66 8.70 43.03 6.53
CA THR A 66 7.89 42.20 7.43
C THR A 66 6.60 41.67 6.80
N ILE A 67 5.91 42.46 5.99
CA ILE A 67 4.69 42.04 5.28
C ILE A 67 5.00 40.85 4.37
N LEU A 68 6.07 40.94 3.58
CA LEU A 68 6.45 39.87 2.65
C LEU A 68 6.90 38.61 3.40
N GLY A 69 7.63 38.78 4.50
CA GLY A 69 7.99 37.68 5.42
C GLY A 69 6.76 36.95 5.97
N TRP A 70 5.75 37.69 6.45
CA TRP A 70 4.49 37.12 6.93
C TRP A 70 3.68 36.43 5.85
N LEU A 71 3.58 37.01 4.65
CA LEU A 71 2.89 36.37 3.52
C LEU A 71 3.54 35.03 3.16
N LEU A 72 4.87 34.97 3.13
CA LEU A 72 5.59 33.74 2.82
C LEU A 72 5.45 32.69 3.93
N ALA A 73 5.52 33.12 5.20
CA ALA A 73 5.28 32.25 6.34
C ALA A 73 3.86 31.68 6.36
N ALA A 74 2.85 32.52 6.09
CA ALA A 74 1.45 32.11 5.99
C ALA A 74 1.23 31.12 4.83
N PHE A 75 1.85 31.37 3.67
CA PHE A 75 1.82 30.45 2.54
C PHE A 75 2.41 29.08 2.90
N LEU A 76 3.59 29.05 3.53
CA LEU A 76 4.23 27.80 3.96
C LEU A 76 3.40 27.05 5.01
N ALA A 77 2.80 27.78 5.96
CA ALA A 77 1.91 27.18 6.95
C ALA A 77 0.65 26.58 6.30
N GLY A 78 0.01 27.30 5.36
CA GLY A 78 -1.11 26.77 4.59
C GLY A 78 -0.73 25.53 3.80
N TRP A 79 0.46 25.52 3.18
CA TRP A 79 0.96 24.35 2.48
C TRP A 79 1.21 23.17 3.43
N ALA A 80 1.80 23.40 4.60
CA ALA A 80 1.99 22.38 5.63
C ALA A 80 0.67 21.79 6.15
N VAL A 81 -0.42 22.57 6.17
CA VAL A 81 -1.77 22.05 6.48
C VAL A 81 -2.23 21.06 5.41
N THR A 82 -2.02 21.37 4.12
CA THR A 82 -2.39 20.42 3.06
C THR A 82 -1.57 19.12 3.12
N ASP A 83 -0.37 19.18 3.70
CA ASP A 83 0.47 17.99 3.90
C ASP A 83 -0.17 16.99 4.89
N LEU A 84 -1.09 17.40 5.76
CA LEU A 84 -1.84 16.48 6.65
C LEU A 84 -2.56 15.38 5.87
N TRP A 85 -3.22 15.74 4.76
CA TRP A 85 -3.92 14.80 3.87
C TRP A 85 -2.94 14.06 2.96
N TRP A 86 -1.87 14.73 2.52
CA TRP A 86 -0.88 14.12 1.64
C TRP A 86 -0.05 13.02 2.32
N ILE A 87 0.30 13.19 3.61
CA ILE A 87 1.11 12.24 4.39
C ILE A 87 0.48 10.85 4.39
N GLU A 88 -0.85 10.73 4.53
CA GLU A 88 -1.52 9.44 4.55
C GLU A 88 -1.31 8.67 3.24
N GLY A 89 -1.56 9.34 2.12
CA GLY A 89 -1.35 8.78 0.79
C GLY A 89 0.12 8.47 0.52
N ALA A 90 1.03 9.34 0.94
CA ALA A 90 2.48 9.14 0.75
C ALA A 90 2.99 7.93 1.51
N VAL A 91 2.64 7.79 2.80
CA VAL A 91 3.03 6.64 3.62
C VAL A 91 2.47 5.33 3.03
N ALA A 92 1.20 5.33 2.60
CA ALA A 92 0.60 4.15 1.97
C ALA A 92 1.33 3.75 0.68
N ARG A 93 1.66 4.71 -0.19
CA ARG A 93 2.41 4.47 -1.43
C ARG A 93 3.80 3.92 -1.17
N ILE A 94 4.57 4.53 -0.26
CA ILE A 94 5.93 4.12 0.07
C ILE A 94 5.94 2.72 0.69
N ASN A 95 5.05 2.47 1.66
CA ASN A 95 4.93 1.17 2.30
C ASN A 95 4.49 0.07 1.32
N LYS A 96 3.62 0.40 0.35
CA LYS A 96 3.25 -0.53 -0.73
C LYS A 96 4.46 -0.88 -1.60
N ARG A 97 5.29 0.11 -1.99
CA ARG A 97 6.51 -0.11 -2.77
C ARG A 97 7.51 -0.99 -2.02
N LEU A 98 7.77 -0.69 -0.75
CA LEU A 98 8.66 -1.48 0.12
C LEU A 98 8.23 -2.94 0.23
N ARG A 99 6.92 -3.20 0.36
CA ARG A 99 6.38 -4.57 0.37
C ARG A 99 6.71 -5.30 -0.93
N VAL A 100 6.39 -4.70 -2.07
CA VAL A 100 6.65 -5.29 -3.39
C VAL A 100 8.14 -5.56 -3.57
N GLU A 101 9.00 -4.62 -3.22
CA GLU A 101 10.45 -4.76 -3.34
C GLU A 101 10.99 -5.94 -2.51
N VAL A 102 10.57 -6.05 -1.24
CA VAL A 102 11.00 -7.13 -0.34
C VAL A 102 10.51 -8.50 -0.81
N TYR A 103 9.29 -8.60 -1.36
CA TYR A 103 8.78 -9.87 -1.89
C TYR A 103 9.42 -10.25 -3.23
N MET A 104 9.66 -9.29 -4.12
CA MET A 104 10.28 -9.56 -5.43
C MET A 104 11.75 -9.97 -5.30
N HIS A 105 12.49 -9.42 -4.32
CA HIS A 105 13.86 -9.85 -4.04
C HIS A 105 13.96 -11.25 -3.41
N GLN A 106 12.86 -11.80 -2.88
CA GLN A 106 12.82 -13.15 -2.30
C GLN A 106 12.55 -14.25 -3.31
N THR A 107 12.17 -13.91 -4.54
CA THR A 107 11.97 -14.90 -5.60
C THR A 107 13.32 -15.38 -6.16
N ARG A 108 14.15 -16.02 -5.32
CA ARG A 108 14.98 -17.12 -5.84
C ARG A 108 13.99 -18.20 -6.22
N GLY A 109 13.92 -18.49 -7.52
CA GLY A 109 12.91 -19.37 -8.11
C GLY A 109 12.72 -20.67 -7.35
N ALA A 110 11.52 -21.25 -7.52
CA ALA A 110 11.13 -22.49 -6.87
C ALA A 110 12.28 -23.52 -6.91
N PRO A 111 12.57 -24.22 -5.80
CA PRO A 111 13.67 -25.20 -5.76
C PRO A 111 13.63 -26.13 -6.97
N ALA A 112 14.78 -26.50 -7.53
CA ALA A 112 14.83 -27.45 -8.64
C ALA A 112 14.12 -28.75 -8.24
N GLY A 113 12.98 -29.05 -8.87
CA GLY A 113 12.12 -30.18 -8.52
C GLY A 113 10.90 -29.84 -7.65
N TYR A 114 10.59 -28.56 -7.40
CA TYR A 114 9.35 -28.15 -6.74
C TYR A 114 8.15 -28.44 -7.66
N ARG A 115 7.56 -29.63 -7.48
CA ARG A 115 6.21 -29.92 -7.95
C ARG A 115 5.28 -29.11 -7.05
N GLY A 116 4.70 -28.04 -7.59
CA GLY A 116 3.58 -27.39 -6.93
C GLY A 116 2.54 -28.46 -6.58
N ARG A 117 1.84 -28.31 -5.46
CA ARG A 117 0.56 -28.97 -5.31
C ARG A 117 -0.36 -28.35 -6.36
N PHE A 118 -0.35 -28.93 -7.56
CA PHE A 118 -1.57 -28.98 -8.35
C PHE A 118 -2.61 -29.63 -7.44
N ALA A 119 -3.85 -29.18 -7.54
CA ALA A 119 -4.96 -29.76 -6.82
C ALA A 119 -5.24 -31.18 -7.38
N ASP A 120 -4.28 -32.09 -7.22
CA ASP A 120 -4.38 -33.50 -7.57
C ASP A 120 -4.84 -34.25 -6.31
N GLU A 121 -6.00 -33.84 -5.80
CA GLU A 121 -6.91 -34.70 -5.05
C GLU A 121 -8.33 -34.44 -5.58
N VAL A 122 -8.46 -34.48 -6.91
CA VAL A 122 -9.72 -34.90 -7.54
C VAL A 122 -9.57 -36.42 -7.69
N PRO A 123 -10.45 -37.24 -7.07
CA PRO A 123 -10.40 -38.68 -7.25
C PRO A 123 -10.47 -38.99 -8.74
N GLU A 124 -9.54 -39.81 -9.24
CA GLU A 124 -9.45 -40.15 -10.66
C GLU A 124 -10.81 -40.60 -11.21
N ALA A 125 -11.41 -39.75 -12.04
CA ALA A 125 -12.40 -40.20 -13.00
C ALA A 125 -11.65 -40.93 -14.12
N GLY A 126 -12.08 -42.16 -14.42
CA GLY A 126 -11.45 -43.06 -15.37
C GLY A 126 -11.34 -42.52 -16.81
N PRO A 127 -10.69 -43.28 -17.69
CA PRO A 127 -10.23 -42.79 -18.98
C PRO A 127 -11.39 -42.58 -19.96
N GLY A 128 -11.73 -41.32 -20.21
CA GLY A 128 -12.58 -40.93 -21.33
C GLY A 128 -13.53 -39.79 -21.00
N GLU A 129 -13.02 -38.55 -21.03
CA GLU A 129 -13.67 -37.33 -21.57
C GLU A 129 -13.07 -36.07 -20.93
N PRO A 130 -12.71 -35.02 -21.71
CA PRO A 130 -12.31 -33.75 -21.15
C PRO A 130 -13.55 -32.99 -20.66
N SER A 131 -13.93 -33.17 -19.40
CA SER A 131 -15.04 -32.44 -18.77
C SER A 131 -14.70 -30.94 -18.70
N ARG A 132 -15.34 -30.15 -19.56
CA ARG A 132 -15.30 -28.67 -19.61
C ARG A 132 -15.96 -27.98 -18.40
N GLU A 133 -16.26 -28.70 -17.32
CA GLU A 133 -17.23 -28.25 -16.30
C GLU A 133 -16.65 -27.69 -15.00
N ALA A 134 -15.33 -27.59 -14.84
CA ALA A 134 -14.73 -27.00 -13.63
C ALA A 134 -14.57 -25.45 -13.71
N ARG A 135 -15.46 -24.74 -14.40
CA ARG A 135 -15.61 -23.29 -14.21
C ARG A 135 -16.56 -23.10 -13.04
N ALA A 136 -16.04 -22.70 -11.88
CA ALA A 136 -16.85 -22.31 -10.73
C ALA A 136 -17.99 -21.39 -11.21
N ALA A 137 -19.23 -21.85 -11.02
CA ALA A 137 -20.42 -21.17 -11.53
C ALA A 137 -20.41 -19.71 -11.08
N SER A 138 -20.56 -18.81 -12.05
CA SER A 138 -20.51 -17.37 -11.75
C SER A 138 -21.64 -17.00 -10.79
N PHE A 139 -21.47 -15.94 -10.01
CA PHE A 139 -22.48 -15.48 -9.04
C PHE A 139 -23.87 -15.31 -9.68
N ALA A 140 -23.92 -14.93 -10.96
CA ALA A 140 -25.14 -14.80 -11.75
C ALA A 140 -25.85 -16.14 -12.01
N GLU A 141 -25.10 -17.24 -12.17
CA GLU A 141 -25.68 -18.58 -12.33
C GLU A 141 -26.19 -19.12 -10.99
N GLN A 142 -25.52 -18.80 -9.88
CA GLN A 142 -25.96 -19.15 -8.54
C GLN A 142 -27.26 -18.43 -8.17
N GLU A 143 -27.38 -17.14 -8.51
CA GLU A 143 -28.60 -16.37 -8.27
C GLU A 143 -29.79 -16.90 -9.10
N ARG A 144 -29.56 -17.31 -10.35
CA ARG A 144 -30.61 -17.94 -11.18
C ARG A 144 -31.11 -19.26 -10.57
N ARG A 145 -30.20 -20.13 -10.15
CA ARG A 145 -30.56 -21.42 -9.52
C ARG A 145 -31.37 -21.20 -8.23
N LEU A 146 -30.98 -20.24 -7.40
CA LEU A 146 -31.72 -19.88 -6.19
C LEU A 146 -33.14 -19.38 -6.48
N ARG A 147 -33.33 -18.59 -7.55
CA ARG A 147 -34.66 -18.12 -7.94
C ARG A 147 -35.55 -19.24 -8.49
N GLU A 148 -34.99 -20.16 -9.25
CA GLU A 148 -35.71 -21.33 -9.77
C GLU A 148 -36.14 -22.28 -8.65
N GLU A 149 -35.28 -22.51 -7.64
CA GLU A 149 -35.63 -23.30 -6.47
C GLU A 149 -36.72 -22.63 -5.61
N ALA A 150 -36.66 -21.30 -5.46
CA ALA A 150 -37.68 -20.54 -4.76
C ALA A 150 -39.04 -20.59 -5.48
N ALA A 151 -39.05 -20.53 -6.82
CA ALA A 151 -40.27 -20.65 -7.62
C ALA A 151 -40.91 -22.04 -7.48
N LYS A 152 -40.11 -23.11 -7.56
CA LYS A 152 -40.61 -24.49 -7.40
C LYS A 152 -41.15 -24.77 -5.99
N ARG A 153 -40.58 -24.15 -4.95
CA ARG A 153 -41.10 -24.25 -3.58
C ARG A 153 -42.42 -23.49 -3.37
N GLY A 154 -42.72 -22.49 -4.21
CA GLY A 154 -44.01 -21.79 -4.20
C GLY A 154 -45.14 -22.58 -4.85
N GLU A 155 -44.83 -23.47 -5.80
CA GLU A 155 -45.83 -24.27 -6.53
C GLU A 155 -46.14 -25.63 -5.88
N GLY A 156 -45.25 -26.17 -5.03
CA GLY A 156 -45.44 -27.44 -4.33
C GLY A 156 -46.16 -27.35 -2.97
N GLY A 157 -46.72 -26.19 -2.64
CA GLY A 157 -47.39 -25.91 -1.36
C GLY A 157 -48.88 -25.57 -1.52
N GLN A 158 -49.63 -26.45 -2.19
CA GLN A 158 -51.10 -26.53 -2.11
C GLN A 158 -51.53 -27.99 -1.99
#